data_AF-A0A8B6DDW1-F1
#
_entry.id   AF-A0A8B6DDW1-F1
#
_cell.length_a   1.000
_cell.length_b   1.000
_cell.length_c   1.000
_cell.angle_alpha   90.00
_cell.angle_beta   90.00
_cell.angle_gamma   90.00
#
_symmetry.space_group_name_H-M   'P 1'
#
loop_
_entity.id
_entity.type
_entity.pdbx_description
1 polymer ?
#
loop_
_entity_poly.entity_id
_entity_poly.type
_entity_poly.pdbx_seq_one_letter_code
_entity_poly.pdbx_strand_id
1 'polypeptide(L)'
;MATENIIMAMVKAGGDRQECHEQIRVLSQEAGNVVKREGKDNDLVERIRRTNYFKPIHQILDTLLDASTFIGRAPKQVDQFLDKEADPHIAKYTEKMKALGTSDLNL
;
A
#
# COMPACT_ATOMS: atom_id res chain seq x y z
N MET A 1 -3.76 1.28 5.73
CA MET A 1 -2.90 0.39 6.53
C MET A 1 -3.40 -1.03 6.33
N ALA A 2 -2.52 -1.98 5.99
CA ALA A 2 -2.94 -3.34 5.62
C ALA A 2 -3.62 -4.14 6.74
N THR A 3 -3.34 -3.79 8.00
CA THR A 3 -3.95 -4.44 9.17
C THR A 3 -5.47 -4.32 9.19
N GLU A 4 -6.06 -3.20 8.79
CA GLU A 4 -7.52 -3.07 8.71
C GLU A 4 -8.12 -3.98 7.62
N ASN A 5 -7.43 -4.15 6.47
CA ASN A 5 -7.86 -5.09 5.44
C ASN A 5 -7.89 -6.53 5.95
N ILE A 6 -6.90 -6.90 6.77
CA ILE A 6 -6.80 -8.22 7.40
C ILE A 6 -7.92 -8.40 8.43
N ILE A 7 -8.22 -7.40 9.27
CA ILE A 7 -9.33 -7.44 10.23
C ILE A 7 -10.66 -7.61 9.48
N MET A 8 -10.89 -6.82 8.44
CA MET A 8 -12.10 -6.93 7.63
C MET A 8 -12.24 -8.31 6.97
N ALA A 9 -11.14 -8.89 6.49
CA ALA A 9 -11.14 -10.23 5.90
C ALA A 9 -11.47 -11.31 6.95
N MET A 10 -10.91 -11.21 8.16
CA MET A 10 -11.23 -12.12 9.27
C MET A 10 -12.68 -12.02 9.71
N VAL A 11 -13.21 -10.80 9.85
CA VAL A 11 -14.63 -10.58 10.18
C VAL A 11 -15.55 -11.14 9.10
N LYS A 12 -15.22 -10.96 7.82
CA LYS A 12 -15.96 -11.57 6.70
C LYS A 12 -15.89 -13.10 6.72
N ALA A 13 -14.81 -13.68 7.21
CA ALA A 13 -14.66 -15.12 7.43
C ALA A 13 -15.35 -15.63 8.71
N GLY A 14 -16.07 -14.77 9.44
CA GLY A 14 -16.82 -15.12 10.65
C GLY A 14 -16.05 -14.95 11.96
N GLY A 15 -14.85 -14.36 11.93
CA GLY A 15 -14.06 -14.06 13.12
C GLY A 15 -14.59 -12.85 13.92
N ASP A 16 -14.30 -12.82 15.21
CA ASP A 16 -14.60 -11.66 16.05
C ASP A 16 -13.65 -10.49 15.77
N ARG A 17 -14.20 -9.27 15.65
CA ARG A 17 -13.42 -8.08 15.32
C ARG A 17 -12.43 -7.72 16.44
N GLN A 18 -12.86 -7.84 17.70
CA GLN A 18 -12.07 -7.42 18.85
C GLN A 18 -10.92 -8.39 19.11
N GLU A 19 -11.18 -9.69 19.03
CA GLU A 19 -10.16 -10.73 19.09
C GLU A 19 -9.15 -10.57 17.96
N CYS A 20 -9.61 -10.35 16.72
CA CYS A 20 -8.72 -10.17 15.57
C CYS A 20 -7.81 -8.95 15.74
N HIS A 21 -8.39 -7.83 16.20
CA HIS A 21 -7.64 -6.61 16.44
C HIS A 21 -6.54 -6.82 17.50
N GLU A 22 -6.85 -7.53 18.58
CA GLU A 22 -5.88 -7.82 19.63
C GLU A 22 -4.74 -8.74 19.15
N GLN A 23 -5.07 -9.80 18.40
CA GLN A 23 -4.07 -10.67 17.78
C GLN A 23 -3.11 -9.88 16.88
N ILE A 24 -3.65 -9.03 15.99
CA ILE A 24 -2.83 -8.20 15.10
C ILE A 24 -2.00 -7.19 15.90
N ARG A 25 -2.55 -6.60 16.97
CA ARG A 25 -1.84 -5.62 17.81
C ARG A 25 -0.58 -6.24 18.40
N VAL A 26 -0.68 -7.44 18.98
CA VAL A 26 0.45 -8.15 19.57
C VAL A 26 1.50 -8.46 18.50
N LEU A 27 1.11 -9.09 17.39
CA LEU A 27 2.05 -9.44 16.31
C LEU A 27 2.73 -8.21 15.70
N SER A 28 2.01 -7.09 15.56
CA SER A 28 2.55 -5.83 15.04
C SER A 28 3.57 -5.20 15.98
N GLN A 29 3.36 -5.31 17.30
CA GLN A 29 4.32 -4.84 18.29
C GLN A 29 5.60 -5.68 18.29
N GLU A 30 5.46 -7.01 18.20
CA GLU A 30 6.60 -7.91 18.11
C GLU A 30 7.43 -7.67 16.84
N ALA A 31 6.78 -7.59 15.67
CA ALA A 31 7.45 -7.24 14.41
C ALA A 31 8.09 -5.86 14.47
N GLY A 32 7.42 -4.88 15.09
CA GLY A 32 7.96 -3.55 15.33
C GLY A 32 9.20 -3.57 16.23
N ASN A 33 9.26 -4.46 17.22
CA ASN A 33 10.44 -4.63 18.06
C ASN A 33 11.59 -5.24 17.28
N VAL A 34 11.35 -6.26 16.44
CA VAL A 34 12.37 -6.86 15.57
C VAL A 34 13.01 -5.81 14.68
N VAL A 35 12.22 -4.96 14.03
CA VAL A 35 12.73 -3.88 13.19
C VAL A 35 13.54 -2.86 14.01
N LYS A 36 12.96 -2.36 15.11
CA LYS A 36 13.53 -1.22 15.85
C LYS A 36 14.69 -1.58 16.77
N ARG A 37 14.69 -2.78 17.36
CA ARG A 37 15.67 -3.21 18.35
C ARG A 37 16.74 -4.09 17.75
N GLU A 38 16.40 -4.89 16.74
CA GLU A 38 17.32 -5.86 16.15
C GLU A 38 17.82 -5.41 14.76
N GLY A 39 17.21 -4.39 14.15
CA GLY A 39 17.62 -3.88 12.83
C GLY A 39 17.33 -4.86 11.68
N LYS A 40 16.38 -5.78 11.87
CA LYS A 40 16.00 -6.81 10.89
C LYS A 40 14.78 -6.39 10.07
N ASP A 41 14.47 -7.16 9.05
CA ASP A 41 13.27 -6.99 8.24
C ASP A 41 11.99 -7.15 9.05
N ASN A 42 10.91 -6.52 8.57
CA ASN A 42 9.58 -6.64 9.17
C ASN A 42 8.97 -8.01 8.87
N ASP A 43 8.75 -8.81 9.91
CA ASP A 43 8.26 -10.18 9.82
C ASP A 43 6.75 -10.35 10.12
N LEU A 44 5.97 -9.26 10.16
CA LEU A 44 4.54 -9.30 10.52
C LEU A 44 3.73 -10.28 9.66
N VAL A 45 3.94 -10.27 8.33
CA VAL A 45 3.21 -11.15 7.41
C VAL A 45 3.51 -12.62 7.70
N GLU A 46 4.77 -12.94 8.00
CA GLU A 46 5.18 -14.29 8.34
C GLU A 46 4.58 -14.74 9.68
N ARG A 47 4.54 -13.85 10.68
CA ARG A 47 3.86 -14.10 11.95
C ARG A 47 2.38 -14.40 11.77
N ILE A 48 1.71 -13.66 10.89
CA ILE A 48 0.30 -13.88 10.56
C ILE A 48 0.12 -15.26 9.93
N ARG A 49 0.96 -15.64 8.95
CA ARG A 49 0.89 -16.97 8.29
C ARG A 49 1.13 -18.15 9.25
N ARG A 50 1.96 -17.95 10.29
CA ARG A 50 2.24 -18.98 11.31
C ARG A 50 1.17 -19.06 12.39
N THR A 51 0.37 -18.02 12.54
CA THR A 51 -0.64 -17.93 13.60
C THR A 51 -1.93 -18.62 13.16
N ASN A 52 -2.28 -19.71 13.84
CA ASN A 52 -3.47 -20.53 13.51
C ASN A 52 -4.77 -19.73 13.41
N TYR A 53 -4.92 -18.65 14.19
CA TYR A 53 -6.08 -17.77 14.16
C TYR A 53 -6.37 -17.21 12.75
N PHE A 54 -5.33 -16.89 11.96
CA PHE A 54 -5.49 -16.29 10.63
C PHE A 54 -5.62 -17.30 9.49
N LYS A 55 -5.68 -18.62 9.79
CA LYS A 55 -5.88 -19.68 8.79
C LYS A 55 -6.98 -19.39 7.77
N PRO A 56 -8.15 -18.84 8.14
CA PRO A 56 -9.23 -18.57 7.18
C PRO A 56 -8.85 -17.62 6.02
N ILE A 57 -7.85 -16.76 6.22
CA ILE A 57 -7.47 -15.73 5.23
C ILE A 57 -6.10 -16.00 4.56
N HIS A 58 -5.43 -17.11 4.89
CA HIS A 58 -4.08 -17.39 4.36
C HIS A 58 -4.00 -17.39 2.83
N GLN A 59 -5.04 -17.89 2.16
CA GLN A 59 -5.09 -17.97 0.69
C GLN A 59 -5.24 -16.62 0.01
N ILE A 60 -5.77 -15.61 0.70
CA ILE A 60 -6.02 -14.27 0.14
C ILE A 60 -5.03 -13.23 0.68
N LEU A 61 -4.10 -13.63 1.56
CA LEU A 61 -3.23 -12.71 2.28
C LEU A 61 -2.37 -11.87 1.33
N ASP A 62 -1.84 -12.46 0.26
CA ASP A 62 -1.05 -11.72 -0.74
C ASP A 62 -1.89 -10.68 -1.50
N THR A 63 -3.15 -11.02 -1.82
CA THR A 63 -4.08 -10.08 -2.45
C THR A 63 -4.44 -8.93 -1.52
N LEU A 64 -4.61 -9.18 -0.21
CA LEU A 64 -4.88 -8.13 0.77
C LEU A 64 -3.70 -7.16 0.96
N LEU A 65 -2.50 -7.58 0.56
CA LEU A 65 -1.25 -6.84 0.68
C LEU A 65 -0.79 -6.20 -0.65
N ASP A 66 -1.58 -6.33 -1.72
CA ASP A 66 -1.26 -5.70 -3.00
C ASP A 66 -1.22 -4.16 -2.86
N ALA A 67 -0.04 -3.58 -3.02
CA ALA A 67 0.22 -2.15 -2.93
C ALA A 67 -0.66 -1.32 -3.88
N SER A 68 -1.05 -1.88 -5.03
CA SER A 68 -1.91 -1.20 -6.01
C SER A 68 -3.29 -0.87 -5.43
N THR A 69 -3.74 -1.62 -4.41
CA THR A 69 -5.03 -1.40 -3.75
C THR A 69 -4.97 -0.29 -2.69
N PHE A 70 -3.78 0.20 -2.34
CA PHE A 70 -3.56 1.23 -1.30
C PHE A 70 -3.36 2.65 -1.85
N ILE A 71 -3.37 2.85 -3.17
CA ILE A 71 -3.13 4.17 -3.80
C ILE A 71 -4.42 4.98 -4.03
N GLY A 72 -5.58 4.41 -3.68
CA GLY A 72 -6.87 5.10 -3.75
C GLY A 72 -7.16 5.71 -5.13
N ARG A 73 -7.41 7.01 -5.18
CA ARG A 73 -7.70 7.75 -6.42
C ARG A 73 -6.48 8.42 -7.04
N ALA A 74 -5.27 8.17 -6.53
CA ALA A 74 -4.06 8.87 -6.98
C ALA A 74 -3.88 8.87 -8.51
N PRO A 75 -4.02 7.74 -9.23
CA PRO A 75 -3.90 7.76 -10.70
C PRO A 75 -4.93 8.70 -11.36
N LYS A 76 -6.21 8.57 -11.00
CA LYS A 76 -7.29 9.42 -11.56
C LYS A 76 -7.14 10.89 -11.19
N GLN A 77 -6.57 11.18 -10.02
CA GLN A 77 -6.31 12.55 -9.60
C GLN A 77 -5.18 13.18 -10.43
N VAL A 78 -4.12 12.43 -10.72
CA VAL A 78 -3.03 12.87 -11.59
C VAL A 78 -3.54 13.11 -13.01
N ASP A 79 -4.23 12.12 -13.61
CA ASP A 79 -4.76 12.24 -14.97
C ASP A 79 -5.68 13.46 -15.08
N GLN A 80 -6.60 13.64 -14.12
CA GLN A 80 -7.51 14.77 -14.12
C GLN A 80 -6.79 16.12 -13.99
N PHE A 81 -5.76 16.21 -13.16
CA PHE A 81 -4.98 17.45 -12.98
C PHE A 81 -4.20 17.78 -14.25
N LEU A 82 -3.56 16.79 -14.87
CA LEU A 82 -2.84 16.98 -16.13
C LEU A 82 -3.78 17.51 -17.22
N ASP A 83 -4.90 16.82 -17.43
CA ASP A 83 -5.86 17.15 -18.49
C ASP A 83 -6.54 18.50 -18.31
N LYS A 84 -6.94 18.84 -17.08
CA LYS A 84 -7.85 19.98 -16.83
C LYS A 84 -7.13 21.24 -16.38
N GLU A 85 -5.92 21.12 -15.83
CA GLU A 85 -5.21 22.24 -15.24
C GLU A 85 -3.83 22.40 -15.88
N ALA A 86 -2.96 21.38 -15.79
CA ALA A 86 -1.58 21.53 -16.22
C ALA A 86 -1.46 21.76 -17.74
N ASP A 87 -2.01 20.85 -18.55
CA ASP A 87 -1.89 20.87 -20.00
C ASP A 87 -2.46 22.16 -20.63
N PRO A 88 -3.66 22.65 -20.24
CA PRO A 88 -4.17 23.92 -20.72
C PRO A 88 -3.26 25.12 -20.39
N HIS A 89 -2.60 25.12 -19.23
CA HIS A 89 -1.73 26.22 -18.82
C HIS A 89 -0.37 26.22 -19.53
N ILE A 90 0.15 25.05 -19.88
CA ILE A 90 1.45 24.91 -20.54
C ILE A 90 1.36 24.89 -22.07
N ALA A 91 0.17 24.72 -22.66
CA ALA A 91 -0.05 24.62 -24.12
C ALA A 91 0.59 25.76 -24.93
N LYS A 92 0.60 26.99 -24.42
CA LYS A 92 1.22 28.15 -25.11
C LYS A 92 2.76 28.11 -25.14
N TYR A 93 3.38 27.23 -24.36
CA TYR A 93 4.83 27.05 -24.29
C TYR A 93 5.29 25.78 -25.03
N THR A 94 4.39 25.02 -25.65
CA THR A 94 4.70 23.74 -26.31
C THR A 94 5.83 23.86 -27.34
N GLU A 95 5.84 24.90 -28.18
CA GLU A 95 6.91 25.08 -29.17
C GLU A 95 8.27 25.43 -28.53
N LYS A 96 8.27 26.19 -27.43
CA LYS A 96 9.49 26.46 -26.66
C LYS A 96 10.00 25.20 -25.95
N MET A 97 9.09 24.38 -25.42
CA MET A 97 9.42 23.09 -24.81
C MET A 97 10.02 22.11 -25.83
N LYS A 98 9.46 22.03 -27.05
CA LYS A 98 10.03 21.22 -28.13
C LYS A 98 11.42 21.70 -28.56
N ALA A 99 11.62 23.02 -28.64
CA ALA A 99 12.92 23.60 -28.99
C ALA A 99 14.01 23.39 -27.92
N LEU A 100 13.61 23.22 -26.65
CA LEU A 100 14.51 22.83 -25.54
C LEU A 100 14.80 21.32 -25.52
N GLY A 101 13.96 20.52 -26.18
CA GLY A 101 13.98 19.06 -26.16
C GLY A 101 14.94 18.38 -27.13
N THR A 102 16.22 18.77 -27.13
CA THR A 102 17.35 17.91 -27.56
C THR A 102 18.61 18.32 -26.80
N SER A 103 18.61 18.13 -25.47
CA SER A 103 19.85 18.05 -24.68
C SER A 103 19.65 16.97 -23.61
N ASP A 104 20.29 15.83 -23.83
CA ASP A 104 20.61 14.75 -22.89
C ASP A 104 19.92 14.77 -21.51
N LEU A 105 18.78 14.08 -21.41
CA LEU A 105 18.39 13.43 -20.16
C LEU A 105 18.65 11.93 -20.33
N ASN A 106 19.94 11.57 -20.32
CA ASN A 106 20.36 10.21 -20.01
C ASN A 106 20.11 9.99 -18.51
N LEU A 107 19.03 9.28 -18.19
CA LEU A 107 18.89 8.54 -16.94
C LEU A 107 19.27 7.09 -17.20
#